data_AF-D4H662-F1
#
_entry.id   AF-D4H662-F1
#
_cell.length_a   1.000
_cell.length_b   1.000
_cell.length_c   1.000
_cell.angle_alpha   90.00
_cell.angle_beta   90.00
_cell.angle_gamma   90.00
#
_symmetry.space_group_name_H-M   'P 1'
#
loop_
_entity.id
_entity.type
_entity.pdbx_description
1 polymer ?
#
loop_
_entity_poly.entity_id
_entity_poly.type
_entity_poly.pdbx_seq_one_letter_code
_entity_poly.pdbx_strand_id
1 'polypeptide(L)'
;MKHQNKSCLRKLMQFCPYSVLWGAVKTAVQERRLPSSARPGAMMILLGIFCPFFWAAYFGGASRSDLLLQAGHSGFVILIGFVLMIIGLSKNN
;
A
#
# COMPACT_ATOMS: atom_id res chain seq x y z
N MET A 1 -28.21 -3.47 -7.56
CA MET A 1 -27.01 -4.12 -8.11
C MET A 1 -26.19 -3.11 -8.91
N LYS A 2 -24.89 -3.02 -8.65
CA LYS A 2 -23.81 -2.48 -9.52
C LYS A 2 -23.90 -1.01 -9.98
N HIS A 3 -23.44 -0.07 -9.16
CA HIS A 3 -23.13 1.30 -9.62
C HIS A 3 -21.76 1.82 -9.12
N GLN A 4 -20.77 0.94 -8.97
CA GLN A 4 -19.44 1.24 -8.41
C GLN A 4 -18.30 0.74 -9.33
N ASN A 5 -18.28 1.07 -10.63
CA ASN A 5 -17.22 0.51 -11.49
C ASN A 5 -16.77 1.30 -12.75
N LYS A 6 -16.95 2.63 -12.83
CA LYS A 6 -16.47 3.37 -14.04
C LYS A 6 -15.62 4.61 -13.75
N SER A 7 -15.84 5.30 -12.63
CA SER A 7 -15.12 6.54 -12.32
C SER A 7 -13.76 6.33 -11.64
N CYS A 8 -13.56 5.17 -11.00
CA CYS A 8 -12.38 4.88 -10.20
C CYS A 8 -11.11 4.62 -11.04
N LEU A 9 -11.26 3.98 -12.21
CA LEU A 9 -10.14 3.66 -13.10
C LEU A 9 -9.49 4.87 -13.79
N ARG A 10 -10.25 5.95 -14.06
CA ARG A 10 -9.68 7.13 -14.74
C ARG A 10 -8.92 8.07 -13.80
N LYS A 11 -9.25 8.09 -12.50
CA LYS A 11 -8.48 8.82 -11.49
C LYS A 11 -7.20 8.08 -11.06
N LEU A 12 -7.17 6.76 -11.18
CA LEU A 12 -5.95 5.94 -11.06
C LEU A 12 -4.87 6.34 -12.10
N MET A 13 -5.21 7.06 -13.17
CA MET A 13 -4.22 7.60 -14.13
C MET A 13 -3.54 8.91 -13.69
N GLN A 14 -3.99 9.58 -12.62
CA GLN A 14 -3.27 10.71 -12.00
C GLN A 14 -2.13 10.25 -11.08
N PHE A 15 -1.60 9.05 -11.29
CA PHE A 15 -0.48 8.42 -10.58
C PHE A 15 0.90 9.07 -10.83
N CYS A 16 0.94 10.28 -11.38
CA CYS A 16 2.18 10.98 -11.70
C CYS A 16 3.02 11.37 -10.45
N PRO A 17 2.44 11.79 -9.30
CA PRO A 17 3.23 11.99 -8.08
C PRO A 17 3.37 10.71 -7.24
N TYR A 18 2.43 9.77 -7.37
CA TYR A 18 2.46 8.53 -6.59
C TYR A 18 3.54 7.57 -7.09
N SER A 19 3.81 7.52 -8.40
CA SER A 19 4.94 6.75 -8.96
C SER A 19 6.30 7.29 -8.53
N VAL A 20 6.44 8.62 -8.39
CA VAL A 20 7.65 9.27 -7.85
C VAL A 20 7.82 8.94 -6.37
N LEU A 21 6.75 9.03 -5.58
CA LEU A 21 6.78 8.64 -4.17
C LEU A 21 7.06 7.14 -4.02
N TRP A 22 6.45 6.30 -4.85
CA TRP A 22 6.72 4.87 -4.93
C TRP A 22 8.19 4.59 -5.26
N GLY A 23 8.77 5.32 -6.20
CA GLY A 23 10.18 5.27 -6.53
C GLY A 23 11.08 5.68 -5.36
N ALA A 24 10.80 6.81 -4.71
CA ALA A 24 11.57 7.30 -3.56
C ALA A 24 11.54 6.32 -2.40
N VAL A 25 10.38 5.75 -2.09
CA VAL A 25 10.25 4.79 -0.99
C VAL A 25 10.84 3.43 -1.37
N LYS A 26 10.73 2.99 -2.63
CA LYS A 26 11.43 1.81 -3.13
C LYS A 26 12.95 1.96 -3.00
N THR A 27 13.48 3.14 -3.33
CA THR A 27 14.89 3.47 -3.14
C THR A 27 15.26 3.46 -1.66
N ALA A 28 14.45 4.02 -0.77
CA ALA A 28 14.68 3.97 0.67
C ALA A 28 14.69 2.53 1.23
N VAL A 29 13.79 1.66 0.76
CA VAL A 29 13.77 0.23 1.11
C VAL A 29 14.99 -0.51 0.53
N GLN A 30 15.42 -0.15 -0.67
CA GLN A 30 16.59 -0.73 -1.32
C GLN A 30 17.90 -0.30 -0.64
N GLU A 31 18.00 0.94 -0.19
CA GLU A 31 19.13 1.49 0.57
C GLU A 31 19.26 0.85 1.96
N ARG A 32 18.15 0.47 2.60
CA ARG A 32 18.14 -0.26 3.88
C ARG A 32 18.78 -1.66 3.84
N ARG A 33 19.45 -2.05 2.75
CA ARG A 33 20.15 -3.35 2.56
C ARG A 33 19.26 -4.55 2.93
N LEU A 34 17.95 -4.44 2.71
CA LEU A 34 17.02 -5.53 3.00
C LEU A 34 17.36 -6.75 2.11
N PRO A 35 17.41 -7.96 2.70
CA PRO A 35 17.67 -9.17 1.94
C PRO A 35 16.58 -9.37 0.88
N SER A 36 16.94 -9.99 -0.23
CA SER A 36 16.05 -10.20 -1.39
C SER A 36 14.75 -10.92 -0.98
N SER A 37 14.81 -11.76 0.04
CA SER A 37 13.70 -12.47 0.66
C SER A 37 12.70 -11.57 1.41
N ALA A 38 13.14 -10.45 2.00
CA ALA A 38 12.31 -9.55 2.81
C ALA A 38 11.74 -8.36 2.01
N ARG A 39 12.35 -8.03 0.86
CA ARG A 39 11.90 -6.98 -0.06
C ARG A 39 10.42 -7.05 -0.46
N PRO A 40 9.86 -8.20 -0.87
CA PRO A 40 8.44 -8.27 -1.24
C PRO A 40 7.51 -7.90 -0.07
N GLY A 41 7.86 -8.31 1.16
CA GLY A 41 7.12 -7.92 2.36
C GLY A 41 7.15 -6.41 2.60
N ALA A 42 8.33 -5.78 2.50
CA ALA A 42 8.46 -4.33 2.63
C ALA A 42 7.66 -3.55 1.57
N MET A 43 7.61 -4.04 0.32
CA MET A 43 6.78 -3.43 -0.74
C MET A 43 5.28 -3.55 -0.45
N MET A 44 4.83 -4.65 0.13
CA MET A 44 3.42 -4.83 0.52
C MET A 44 3.02 -3.91 1.68
N ILE A 45 3.88 -3.74 2.68
CA ILE A 45 3.68 -2.76 3.76
C ILE A 45 3.51 -1.35 3.17
N LEU A 46 4.38 -0.98 2.24
CA LEU A 46 4.31 0.29 1.51
C LEU A 46 2.99 0.46 0.76
N LEU A 47 2.58 -0.56 -0.01
CA LEU A 47 1.32 -0.56 -0.76
C LEU A 47 0.12 -0.34 0.16
N GLY A 48 0.14 -0.99 1.32
CA GLY A 48 -0.87 -0.80 2.35
C GLY A 48 -0.88 0.63 2.88
N ILE A 49 0.27 1.15 3.34
CA ILE A 49 0.38 2.50 3.92
C ILE A 49 -0.02 3.59 2.92
N PHE A 50 0.41 3.45 1.67
CA PHE A 50 0.17 4.46 0.64
C PHE A 50 -1.11 4.20 -0.17
N CYS A 51 -1.97 3.27 0.24
CA CYS A 51 -3.18 2.92 -0.53
C CYS A 51 -4.00 4.16 -0.91
N PRO A 52 -4.08 4.53 -2.21
CA PRO A 52 -4.69 5.79 -2.65
C PRO A 52 -6.19 5.85 -2.35
N PHE A 53 -6.84 4.69 -2.19
CA PHE A 53 -8.25 4.60 -1.81
C PHE A 53 -8.48 5.10 -0.38
N PHE A 54 -7.68 4.65 0.58
CA PHE A 54 -7.79 5.08 1.97
C PHE A 54 -7.59 6.60 2.09
N TRP A 55 -6.52 7.13 1.48
CA TRP A 55 -6.23 8.57 1.52
C TRP A 55 -7.29 9.40 0.78
N ALA A 56 -7.80 8.93 -0.37
CA ALA A 56 -8.87 9.61 -1.08
C ALA A 56 -10.17 9.65 -0.27
N ALA A 57 -10.52 8.57 0.43
CA ALA A 57 -11.68 8.53 1.31
C ALA A 57 -11.50 9.40 2.56
N TYR A 58 -10.28 9.44 3.11
CA TYR A 58 -9.91 10.28 4.26
C TYR A 58 -9.99 11.77 3.94
N PHE A 59 -9.33 12.22 2.87
CA PHE A 59 -9.38 13.63 2.46
C PHE A 59 -10.71 14.03 1.82
N GLY A 60 -11.45 13.07 1.25
CA GLY A 60 -12.75 13.30 0.63
C GLY A 60 -13.92 13.38 1.62
N GLY A 61 -13.68 13.21 2.93
CA GLY A 61 -14.74 13.29 3.95
C GLY A 61 -15.78 12.15 3.85
N ALA A 62 -15.36 10.96 3.43
CA ALA A 62 -16.24 9.82 3.25
C ALA A 62 -16.85 9.32 4.59
N SER A 63 -17.92 8.52 4.49
CA SER A 63 -18.59 7.96 5.66
C SER A 63 -17.62 7.12 6.51
N ARG A 64 -17.77 7.17 7.85
CA ARG A 64 -16.90 6.44 8.79
C ARG A 64 -16.87 4.93 8.52
N SER A 65 -17.99 4.37 8.05
CA SER A 65 -18.12 2.95 7.66
C SER A 65 -17.27 2.59 6.43
N ASP A 66 -17.28 3.43 5.39
CA ASP A 66 -16.44 3.21 4.21
C ASP A 66 -14.96 3.38 4.54
N LEU A 67 -14.65 4.30 5.45
CA LEU A 67 -13.30 4.56 5.92
C LEU A 67 -12.72 3.36 6.68
N LEU A 68 -13.52 2.74 7.56
CA LEU A 68 -13.14 1.54 8.33
C LEU A 68 -12.88 0.35 7.43
N LEU A 69 -13.70 0.13 6.39
CA LEU A 69 -13.48 -0.96 5.44
C LEU A 69 -12.20 -0.77 4.62
N GLN A 70 -11.93 0.46 4.17
CA GLN A 70 -10.71 0.78 3.43
C GLN A 70 -9.47 0.74 4.31
N ALA A 71 -9.57 1.18 5.56
CA ALA A 71 -8.53 1.07 6.57
C ALA A 71 -8.22 -0.39 6.91
N GLY A 72 -9.26 -1.23 7.07
CA GLY A 72 -9.10 -2.66 7.31
C GLY A 72 -8.45 -3.38 6.14
N HIS A 73 -8.84 -3.05 4.89
CA HIS A 73 -8.23 -3.63 3.69
C HIS A 73 -6.74 -3.26 3.58
N SER A 74 -6.40 -1.98 3.76
CA SER A 74 -5.01 -1.52 3.81
C SER A 74 -4.24 -2.18 4.96
N GLY A 75 -4.81 -2.22 6.16
CA GLY A 75 -4.20 -2.82 7.35
C GLY A 75 -3.92 -4.31 7.18
N PHE A 76 -4.82 -5.06 6.53
CA PHE A 76 -4.60 -6.47 6.23
C PHE A 76 -3.42 -6.68 5.28
N VAL A 77 -3.29 -5.84 4.24
CA VAL A 77 -2.15 -5.88 3.31
C VAL A 77 -0.85 -5.53 4.03
N ILE A 78 -0.86 -4.55 4.94
CA ILE A 78 0.29 -4.21 5.79
C ILE A 78 0.70 -5.41 6.65
N LEU A 79 -0.26 -6.07 7.30
CA LEU A 79 -0.01 -7.22 8.17
C LEU A 79 0.64 -8.38 7.40
N ILE A 80 0.12 -8.71 6.22
CA ILE A 80 0.72 -9.74 5.35
C ILE A 80 2.14 -9.34 4.95
N GLY A 81 2.33 -8.09 4.53
CA GLY A 81 3.66 -7.58 4.17
C GLY A 81 4.65 -7.68 5.33
N PHE A 82 4.20 -7.38 6.55
CA PHE A 82 5.01 -7.49 7.76
C PHE A 82 5.44 -8.92 8.06
N VAL A 83 4.50 -9.88 7.99
CA VAL A 83 4.79 -11.30 8.18
C VAL A 83 5.80 -11.79 7.14
N LEU A 84 5.59 -11.46 5.86
CA LEU A 84 6.52 -11.85 4.79
C LEU A 84 7.91 -11.21 4.95
N MET A 85 7.97 -9.96 5.40
CA MET A 85 9.23 -9.28 5.68
C MET A 85 9.98 -9.96 6.82
N ILE A 86 9.31 -10.28 7.92
CA ILE A 86 9.91 -10.99 9.07
C ILE A 86 10.41 -12.38 8.64
N ILE A 87 9.60 -13.16 7.94
CA ILE A 87 10.01 -14.48 7.44
C ILE A 87 11.24 -14.34 6.53
N GLY A 88 11.25 -13.34 5.66
CA GLY A 88 12.38 -13.06 4.78
C GLY A 88 13.66 -12.68 5.53
N LEU A 89 13.53 -11.89 6.61
CA LEU A 89 14.64 -11.50 7.49
C LEU A 89 15.16 -12.69 8.31
N SER A 90 14.28 -13.52 8.86
CA SER A 90 14.65 -14.72 9.61
C SER A 90 15.32 -15.78 8.76
N LYS A 91 15.08 -15.79 7.45
CA LYS A 91 15.71 -16.73 6.50
C LYS A 91 17.10 -16.28 6.01
N ASN A 92 17.48 -15.02 6.26
CA ASN A 92 18.75 -14.44 5.83
C ASN A 92 19.67 -14.07 7.02
N ASN A 93 19.24 -14.30 8.26
CA ASN A 93 20.12 -14.38 9.44
C ASN A 93 20.51 -15.84 9.66
#